data_AF-A0ABD7Z2V2-F1
#
_entry.id   AF-A0ABD7Z2V2-F1
#
_cell.length_a   1.000
_cell.length_b   1.000
_cell.length_c   1.000
_cell.angle_alpha   90.00
_cell.angle_beta   90.00
_cell.angle_gamma   90.00
#
_symmetry.space_group_name_H-M   'P 1'
#
loop_
_entity.id
_entity.type
_entity.pdbx_description
1 polymer ?
#
loop_
_entity_poly.entity_id
_entity_poly.type
_entity_poly.pdbx_seq_one_letter_code
_entity_poly.pdbx_strand_id
1 'polypeptide(L)'
;MFQRLKRTWPLLLLWLDLIYSFILNIVASISMEQTPVPRNSLPVSPDIAFSWLQVIANGGMVFILSLAFRTLLQLNRAVQQQQIWPLTLLRTAALLIVLAFSLPAWWQWSWALWSLAHGQLVIDWHNLHYLIVSILLLYPAPLCLRLLWIRSRQQHSKADSGSSAESENTQPPT
;
A
#
# COMPACT_ATOMS: atom_id res chain seq x y z
N MET A 1 -10.99 -10.18 -20.81
CA MET A 1 -9.61 -9.94 -20.33
C MET A 1 -9.30 -8.46 -20.07
N PHE A 2 -9.67 -7.54 -20.98
CA PHE A 2 -9.42 -6.09 -20.88
C PHE A 2 -9.93 -5.40 -19.61
N GLN A 3 -11.13 -5.72 -19.12
CA GLN A 3 -11.67 -5.12 -17.89
C GLN A 3 -10.85 -5.48 -16.64
N ARG A 4 -10.25 -6.68 -16.62
CA ARG A 4 -9.38 -7.14 -15.52
C ARG A 4 -8.07 -6.37 -15.51
N LEU A 5 -7.49 -6.13 -16.69
CA LEU A 5 -6.26 -5.37 -16.84
C LEU A 5 -6.45 -3.89 -16.46
N LYS A 6 -7.55 -3.24 -16.91
CA LYS A 6 -7.88 -1.85 -16.54
C LYS A 6 -7.96 -1.64 -15.02
N ARG A 7 -8.55 -2.60 -14.30
CA ARG A 7 -8.72 -2.53 -12.85
C ARG A 7 -7.44 -2.79 -12.04
N THR A 8 -6.41 -3.30 -12.72
CA THR A 8 -5.12 -3.71 -12.15
C THR A 8 -4.00 -2.73 -12.50
N TRP A 9 -4.16 -2.01 -13.61
CA TRP A 9 -3.24 -1.01 -14.13
C TRP A 9 -2.77 0.04 -13.09
N PRO A 10 -3.65 0.68 -12.28
CA PRO A 10 -3.19 1.67 -11.32
C PRO A 10 -2.26 1.09 -10.24
N LEU A 11 -2.48 -0.17 -9.83
CA LEU A 11 -1.57 -0.84 -8.88
C LEU A 11 -0.22 -1.13 -9.52
N LEU A 12 -0.19 -1.51 -10.80
CA LEU A 12 1.06 -1.78 -11.52
C LEU A 12 1.89 -0.51 -11.71
N LEU A 13 1.24 0.60 -12.07
CA LEU A 13 1.90 1.89 -12.20
C LEU A 13 2.47 2.37 -10.86
N LEU A 14 1.70 2.26 -9.76
CA LEU A 14 2.22 2.57 -8.41
C LEU A 14 3.39 1.68 -8.01
N TRP A 15 3.34 0.41 -8.37
CA TRP A 15 4.42 -0.53 -8.09
C TRP A 15 5.68 -0.20 -8.89
N LEU A 16 5.53 0.18 -10.17
CA LEU A 16 6.64 0.61 -11.02
C LEU A 16 7.25 1.93 -10.53
N ASP A 17 6.40 2.86 -10.12
CA ASP A 17 6.80 4.14 -9.53
C ASP A 17 7.60 3.97 -8.23
N LEU A 18 7.18 3.04 -7.38
CA LEU A 18 7.91 2.67 -6.16
C LEU A 18 9.32 2.15 -6.48
N ILE A 19 9.45 1.28 -7.48
CA ILE A 19 10.75 0.75 -7.94
C ILE A 19 11.60 1.88 -8.52
N TYR A 20 11.01 2.75 -9.33
CA TYR A 20 11.70 3.89 -9.94
C TYR A 20 12.24 4.84 -8.87
N SER A 21 11.41 5.21 -7.90
CA SER A 21 11.79 6.07 -6.78
C SER A 21 12.91 5.44 -5.93
N PHE A 22 12.89 4.12 -5.76
CA PHE A 22 13.96 3.40 -5.08
C PHE A 22 15.29 3.43 -5.86
N ILE A 23 15.26 3.26 -7.18
CA ILE A 23 16.45 3.38 -8.04
C ILE A 23 17.03 4.78 -7.93
N LEU A 24 16.19 5.83 -7.97
CA LEU A 24 16.63 7.21 -7.76
C LEU A 24 17.29 7.40 -6.38
N ASN A 25 16.75 6.77 -5.33
CA ASN A 25 17.30 6.82 -3.98
C ASN A 25 18.68 6.11 -3.89
N ILE A 26 18.85 4.98 -4.59
CA ILE A 26 20.16 4.32 -4.73
C ILE A 26 21.16 5.24 -5.44
N VAL A 27 20.78 5.80 -6.59
CA VAL A 27 21.65 6.69 -7.36
C VAL A 27 22.06 7.90 -6.52
N ALA A 28 21.11 8.53 -5.81
CA ALA A 28 21.39 9.64 -4.91
C ALA A 28 22.36 9.25 -3.79
N SER A 29 22.19 8.07 -3.18
CA SER A 29 23.10 7.58 -2.14
C SER A 29 24.53 7.38 -2.66
N ILE A 30 24.68 6.91 -3.90
CA ILE A 30 26.01 6.72 -4.54
C ILE A 30 26.62 8.07 -4.91
N SER A 31 25.84 9.03 -5.40
CA SER A 31 26.32 10.38 -5.73
C SER A 31 26.77 11.16 -4.49
N MET A 32 26.14 10.94 -3.32
CA MET A 32 26.57 11.55 -2.05
C MET A 32 27.92 11.02 -1.55
N GLU A 33 28.31 9.78 -1.89
CA GLU A 33 29.65 9.26 -1.61
C GLU A 33 30.76 10.00 -2.39
N GLN A 34 30.42 10.72 -3.47
CA GLN A 34 31.38 11.39 -4.35
C GLN A 34 31.69 12.84 -3.95
N THR A 35 31.02 13.41 -2.95
CA THR A 35 31.33 14.75 -2.46
C THR A 35 32.64 14.75 -1.66
N PRO A 36 33.71 15.42 -2.14
CA PRO A 36 35.00 15.38 -1.47
C PRO A 36 34.92 16.14 -0.13
N VAL A 37 35.18 15.42 0.96
CA VAL A 37 35.24 15.97 2.32
C VAL A 37 36.37 17.01 2.41
N PRO A 38 36.13 18.24 2.91
CA PRO A 38 37.18 19.23 3.14
C PRO A 38 38.23 18.67 4.12
N ARG A 39 39.49 18.74 3.74
CA ARG A 39 40.64 18.01 4.32
C ARG A 39 40.99 18.28 5.80
N ASN A 40 40.20 19.06 6.55
CA ASN A 40 40.63 19.69 7.81
C ASN A 40 39.71 19.52 9.03
N SER A 41 38.76 18.57 9.06
CA SER A 41 37.97 18.27 10.27
C SER A 41 38.20 16.85 10.76
N LEU A 42 38.50 16.75 12.06
CA LEU A 42 38.78 15.54 12.85
C LEU A 42 37.81 14.36 12.57
N PRO A 43 38.27 13.10 12.73
CA PRO A 43 37.55 11.91 12.30
C PRO A 43 36.47 11.54 13.33
N VAL A 44 35.28 12.13 13.24
CA VAL A 44 34.15 11.79 14.14
C VAL A 44 32.81 11.85 13.42
N SER A 45 32.61 10.91 12.50
CA SER A 45 31.41 10.06 12.37
C SER A 45 31.45 9.33 11.02
N PRO A 46 31.17 8.02 10.96
CA PRO A 46 31.15 7.30 9.71
C PRO A 46 29.87 7.64 8.94
N ASP A 47 29.83 8.79 8.26
CA ASP A 47 28.73 9.17 7.35
C ASP A 47 28.46 8.07 6.31
N ILE A 48 29.51 7.34 5.91
CA ILE A 48 29.42 6.18 5.03
C ILE A 48 28.51 5.09 5.62
N ALA A 49 28.58 4.76 6.92
CA ALA A 49 27.73 3.69 7.47
C ALA A 49 26.25 4.10 7.62
N PHE A 50 25.97 5.40 7.77
CA PHE A 50 24.61 5.91 7.96
C PHE A 50 23.81 6.05 6.66
N SER A 51 24.44 6.38 5.53
CA SER A 51 23.76 6.44 4.22
C SER A 51 23.32 5.06 3.74
N TRP A 52 24.13 4.01 3.94
CA TRP A 52 23.74 2.64 3.60
C TRP A 52 22.59 2.11 4.47
N LEU A 53 22.47 2.56 5.73
CA LEU A 53 21.33 2.21 6.59
C LEU A 53 20.01 2.74 6.00
N GLN A 54 20.01 3.95 5.45
CA GLN A 54 18.84 4.52 4.78
C GLN A 54 18.49 3.75 3.50
N VAL A 55 19.48 3.34 2.70
CA VAL A 55 19.24 2.51 1.51
C VAL A 55 18.64 1.16 1.90
N ILE A 56 19.16 0.52 2.96
CA ILE A 56 18.63 -0.74 3.49
C ILE A 56 17.20 -0.57 4.03
N ALA A 57 16.94 0.49 4.79
CA ALA A 57 15.61 0.78 5.33
C ALA A 57 14.59 1.06 4.22
N ASN A 58 14.95 1.90 3.24
CA ASN A 58 14.11 2.20 2.08
C ASN A 58 13.91 0.96 1.21
N GLY A 59 14.95 0.15 1.00
CA GLY A 59 14.87 -1.11 0.28
C GLY A 59 13.96 -2.13 0.96
N GLY A 60 14.04 -2.24 2.30
CA GLY A 60 13.15 -3.07 3.09
C GLY A 60 11.69 -2.64 2.97
N MET A 61 11.42 -1.34 3.04
CA MET A 61 10.07 -0.79 2.83
C MET A 61 9.54 -1.12 1.43
N VAL A 62 10.36 -0.93 0.39
CA VAL A 62 10.00 -1.25 -1.01
C VAL A 62 9.72 -2.73 -1.17
N PHE A 63 10.51 -3.60 -0.54
CA PHE A 63 10.32 -5.05 -0.57
C PHE A 63 9.00 -5.46 0.10
N ILE A 64 8.72 -4.94 1.30
CA ILE A 64 7.48 -5.21 2.04
C ILE A 64 6.27 -4.71 1.25
N LEU A 65 6.32 -3.48 0.74
CA LEU A 65 5.25 -2.91 -0.09
C LEU A 65 5.06 -3.72 -1.37
N SER A 66 6.12 -4.18 -2.01
CA SER A 66 6.06 -5.03 -3.20
C SER A 66 5.35 -6.35 -2.93
N LEU A 67 5.68 -7.01 -1.81
CA LEU A 67 4.97 -8.22 -1.37
C LEU A 67 3.50 -7.93 -1.08
N ALA A 68 3.20 -6.78 -0.46
CA ALA A 68 1.84 -6.38 -0.14
C ALA A 68 1.01 -6.11 -1.40
N PHE A 69 1.56 -5.36 -2.37
CA PHE A 69 0.94 -5.14 -3.67
C PHE A 69 0.73 -6.45 -4.44
N ARG A 70 1.73 -7.34 -4.46
CA ARG A 70 1.59 -8.66 -5.11
C ARG A 70 0.45 -9.47 -4.48
N THR A 71 0.34 -9.44 -3.16
CA THR A 71 -0.74 -10.11 -2.42
C THR A 71 -2.09 -9.50 -2.75
N LEU A 72 -2.20 -8.17 -2.80
CA LEU A 72 -3.41 -7.45 -3.16
C LEU A 72 -3.87 -7.79 -4.59
N LEU A 73 -2.93 -7.90 -5.53
CA LEU A 73 -3.17 -8.31 -6.92
C LEU A 73 -3.71 -9.75 -7.00
N GLN A 74 -3.09 -10.68 -6.28
CA GLN A 74 -3.57 -12.07 -6.19
C GLN A 74 -4.98 -12.13 -5.61
N LEU A 75 -5.26 -11.35 -4.56
CA LEU A 75 -6.56 -11.33 -3.90
C LEU A 75 -7.65 -10.70 -4.78
N ASN A 76 -7.34 -9.62 -5.48
CA ASN A 76 -8.28 -9.00 -6.42
C ASN A 76 -8.61 -9.96 -7.58
N ARG A 77 -7.64 -10.76 -8.05
CA ARG A 77 -7.88 -11.82 -9.06
C ARG A 77 -8.76 -12.94 -8.51
N ALA A 78 -8.46 -13.43 -7.31
CA ALA A 78 -9.23 -14.47 -6.62
C ALA A 78 -10.71 -14.11 -6.47
N VAL A 79 -10.99 -12.91 -5.96
CA VAL A 79 -12.36 -12.41 -5.76
C VAL A 79 -13.10 -12.27 -7.08
N GLN A 80 -12.42 -11.88 -8.16
CA GLN A 80 -13.04 -11.82 -9.49
C GLN A 80 -13.35 -13.19 -10.10
N GLN A 81 -12.69 -14.24 -9.65
CA GLN A 81 -12.95 -15.61 -10.08
C GLN A 81 -14.00 -16.31 -9.20
N GLN A 82 -14.64 -15.58 -8.27
CA GLN A 82 -15.57 -16.12 -7.27
C GLN A 82 -15.01 -17.31 -6.49
N GLN A 83 -13.69 -17.44 -6.41
CA GLN A 83 -13.06 -18.52 -5.64
C GLN A 83 -13.04 -18.16 -4.16
N ILE A 84 -13.42 -19.13 -3.33
CA ILE A 84 -13.35 -19.03 -1.87
C ILE A 84 -11.88 -19.10 -1.49
N TRP A 85 -11.29 -17.93 -1.24
CA TRP A 85 -9.85 -17.82 -1.05
C TRP A 85 -9.52 -17.62 0.43
N PRO A 86 -8.76 -18.53 1.07
CA PRO A 86 -8.41 -18.37 2.48
C PRO A 86 -7.48 -17.16 2.66
N LEU A 87 -7.98 -16.12 3.33
CA LEU A 87 -7.14 -15.01 3.79
C LEU A 87 -6.36 -15.44 5.04
N THR A 88 -5.06 -15.72 4.87
CA THR A 88 -4.10 -15.92 5.97
C THR A 88 -3.77 -14.59 6.65
N LEU A 89 -3.29 -14.64 7.91
CA LEU A 89 -2.89 -13.46 8.68
C LEU A 89 -1.91 -12.54 7.93
N LEU A 90 -1.00 -13.15 7.17
CA LEU A 90 -0.04 -12.45 6.32
C LEU A 90 -0.73 -11.59 5.25
N ARG A 91 -1.84 -12.06 4.67
CA ARG A 91 -2.58 -11.34 3.63
C ARG A 91 -3.39 -10.19 4.20
N THR A 92 -3.95 -10.36 5.41
CA THR A 92 -4.60 -9.25 6.13
C THR A 92 -3.59 -8.18 6.54
N ALA A 93 -2.39 -8.58 6.98
CA ALA A 93 -1.32 -7.62 7.26
C ALA A 93 -0.92 -6.85 5.99
N ALA A 94 -0.78 -7.52 4.85
CA ALA A 94 -0.52 -6.88 3.55
C ALA A 94 -1.61 -5.84 3.17
N LEU A 95 -2.89 -6.19 3.36
CA LEU A 95 -4.01 -5.26 3.14
C LEU A 95 -3.93 -4.05 4.07
N LEU A 96 -3.63 -4.26 5.35
CA LEU A 96 -3.50 -3.18 6.33
C LEU A 96 -2.31 -2.28 6.04
N ILE A 97 -1.17 -2.84 5.61
CA ILE A 97 0.00 -2.06 5.20
C ILE A 97 -0.36 -1.16 4.01
N VAL A 98 -0.94 -1.72 2.94
CA VAL A 98 -1.32 -0.93 1.76
C VAL A 98 -2.38 0.12 2.13
N LEU A 99 -3.30 -0.20 3.04
CA LEU A 99 -4.28 0.76 3.55
C LEU A 99 -3.61 1.89 4.33
N ALA A 100 -2.69 1.57 5.25
CA ALA A 100 -1.94 2.55 6.04
C ALA A 100 -1.13 3.51 5.16
N PHE A 101 -0.54 3.02 4.07
CA PHE A 101 0.19 3.84 3.11
C PHE A 101 -0.70 4.70 2.19
N SER A 102 -1.98 4.33 2.01
CA SER A 102 -2.91 5.08 1.14
C SER A 102 -3.79 6.09 1.89
N LEU A 103 -3.98 5.92 3.21
CA LEU A 103 -4.74 6.84 4.07
C LEU A 103 -4.20 8.29 4.05
N PRO A 104 -2.87 8.53 4.13
CA PRO A 104 -2.33 9.88 4.08
C PRO A 104 -2.71 10.61 2.79
N ALA A 105 -2.71 9.93 1.64
CA ALA A 105 -3.08 10.55 0.37
C ALA A 105 -4.56 10.96 0.34
N TRP A 106 -5.46 10.13 0.90
CA TRP A 106 -6.86 10.49 1.05
C TRP A 106 -7.06 11.72 1.93
N TRP A 107 -6.32 11.80 3.03
CA TRP A 107 -6.35 12.95 3.93
C TRP A 107 -5.85 14.22 3.23
N GLN A 108 -4.71 14.14 2.53
CA GLN A 108 -4.13 15.27 1.78
C GLN A 108 -5.07 15.76 0.68
N TRP A 109 -5.72 14.86 -0.07
CA TRP A 109 -6.71 15.24 -1.07
C TRP A 109 -7.96 15.88 -0.46
N SER A 110 -8.39 15.42 0.72
CA SER A 110 -9.52 16.04 1.44
C SER A 110 -9.20 17.49 1.83
N TRP A 111 -7.98 17.74 2.32
CA TRP A 111 -7.51 19.09 2.61
C TRP A 111 -7.30 19.94 1.36
N ALA A 112 -6.77 19.38 0.28
CA ALA A 112 -6.60 20.07 -0.99
C ALA A 112 -7.94 20.51 -1.61
N LEU A 113 -8.98 19.66 -1.51
CA LEU A 113 -10.34 20.02 -1.91
C LEU A 113 -10.91 21.13 -1.04
N TRP A 114 -10.67 21.05 0.28
CA TRP A 114 -11.09 22.08 1.23
C TRP A 114 -10.42 23.43 0.93
N SER A 115 -9.10 23.46 0.74
CA SER A 115 -8.36 24.69 0.44
C SER A 115 -8.73 25.27 -0.93
N LEU A 116 -9.00 24.42 -1.92
CA LEU A 116 -9.49 24.84 -3.23
C LEU A 116 -10.87 25.51 -3.12
N ALA A 117 -11.76 25.00 -2.26
CA ALA A 117 -13.05 25.63 -1.96
C ALA A 117 -12.89 27.01 -1.28
N HIS A 118 -11.77 27.24 -0.60
CA HIS A 118 -11.39 28.53 -0.01
C HIS A 118 -10.60 29.43 -0.99
N GLY A 119 -10.49 29.04 -2.26
CA GLY A 119 -9.85 29.84 -3.32
C GLY A 119 -8.33 29.76 -3.35
N GLN A 120 -7.70 28.85 -2.61
CA GLN A 120 -6.26 28.65 -2.68
C GLN A 120 -5.90 27.61 -3.75
N LEU A 121 -5.03 28.00 -4.68
CA LEU A 121 -4.42 27.09 -5.66
C LEU A 121 -3.31 26.30 -4.96
N VAL A 122 -3.64 25.09 -4.51
CA VAL A 122 -2.70 24.16 -3.83
C VAL A 122 -2.15 23.10 -4.78
N ILE A 123 -2.55 23.15 -6.06
CA ILE A 123 -2.10 22.21 -7.09
C ILE A 123 -0.87 22.79 -7.78
N ASP A 124 0.28 22.16 -7.56
CA ASP A 124 1.50 22.46 -8.30
C ASP A 124 1.51 21.69 -9.64
N TRP A 125 1.58 22.45 -10.73
CA TRP A 125 1.64 21.92 -12.09
C TRP A 125 3.06 21.64 -12.59
N HIS A 126 4.08 22.05 -11.83
CA HIS A 126 5.48 21.90 -12.23
C HIS A 126 5.93 20.43 -12.21
N ASN A 127 5.40 19.63 -11.29
CA ASN A 127 5.77 18.23 -11.11
C ASN A 127 4.59 17.28 -11.32
N LEU A 128 4.16 17.16 -12.58
CA LEU A 128 3.04 16.29 -12.99
C LEU A 128 3.18 14.84 -12.52
N HIS A 129 4.42 14.34 -12.39
CA HIS A 129 4.71 12.99 -11.88
C HIS A 129 4.09 12.75 -10.50
N TYR A 130 4.39 13.62 -9.52
CA TYR A 130 3.84 13.49 -8.16
C TYR A 130 2.32 13.65 -8.13
N LEU A 131 1.78 14.51 -8.99
CA LEU A 131 0.33 14.69 -9.11
C LEU A 131 -0.35 13.41 -9.59
N ILE A 132 0.18 12.77 -10.64
CA ILE A 132 -0.33 11.49 -11.15
C ILE A 132 -0.26 10.41 -10.07
N VAL A 133 0.90 10.26 -9.41
CA VAL A 133 1.09 9.25 -8.35
C VAL A 133 0.12 9.47 -7.19
N SER A 134 -0.10 10.72 -6.78
CA SER A 134 -1.02 11.05 -5.69
C SER A 134 -2.47 10.65 -5.99
N ILE A 135 -2.94 10.89 -7.23
CA ILE A 135 -4.27 10.47 -7.68
C ILE A 135 -4.35 8.94 -7.73
N LEU A 136 -3.27 8.30 -8.19
CA LEU A 136 -3.21 6.85 -8.30
C LEU A 136 -3.26 6.17 -6.92
N LEU A 137 -2.69 6.81 -5.89
CA LEU A 137 -2.68 6.35 -4.50
C LEU A 137 -4.08 6.35 -3.85
N LEU A 138 -5.06 7.09 -4.40
CA LEU A 138 -6.45 7.05 -3.90
C LEU A 138 -7.12 5.70 -4.18
N TYR A 139 -6.71 4.99 -5.23
CA TYR A 139 -7.34 3.75 -5.68
C TYR A 139 -7.17 2.52 -4.76
N PRO A 140 -5.99 2.23 -4.17
CA PRO A 140 -5.82 1.06 -3.30
C PRO A 140 -6.70 1.07 -2.04
N ALA A 141 -6.97 2.23 -1.44
CA ALA A 141 -7.76 2.33 -0.21
C ALA A 141 -9.18 1.72 -0.31
N PRO A 142 -10.06 2.14 -1.26
CA PRO A 142 -11.39 1.55 -1.40
C PRO A 142 -11.33 0.08 -1.83
N LEU A 143 -10.28 -0.33 -2.54
CA LEU A 143 -10.09 -1.73 -2.94
C LEU A 143 -9.80 -2.61 -1.71
N CYS A 144 -8.88 -2.17 -0.84
CA CYS A 144 -8.60 -2.83 0.43
C CYS A 144 -9.85 -2.88 1.32
N LEU A 145 -10.59 -1.77 1.43
CA LEU A 145 -11.83 -1.69 2.21
C LEU A 145 -12.88 -2.68 1.70
N ARG A 146 -13.07 -2.76 0.38
CA ARG A 146 -14.00 -3.70 -0.25
C ARG A 146 -13.62 -5.15 0.02
N LEU A 147 -12.33 -5.50 -0.02
CA LEU A 147 -11.85 -6.85 0.26
C LEU A 147 -12.06 -7.22 1.73
N LEU A 148 -11.80 -6.28 2.66
CA LEU A 148 -12.08 -6.45 4.09
C LEU A 148 -13.59 -6.60 4.36
N TRP A 149 -14.44 -5.84 3.65
CA TRP A 149 -15.89 -5.91 3.77
C TRP A 149 -16.46 -7.25 3.30
N ILE A 150 -15.97 -7.78 2.18
CA ILE A 150 -16.38 -9.11 1.69
C ILE A 150 -16.06 -10.17 2.75
N ARG A 151 -14.90 -10.06 3.41
CA ARG A 151 -14.52 -10.95 4.52
C ARG A 151 -15.44 -10.80 5.72
N SER A 152 -15.69 -9.58 6.19
CA SER A 152 -16.51 -9.38 7.40
C SER A 152 -17.91 -10.00 7.21
N ARG A 153 -18.49 -9.87 6.02
CA ARG A 153 -19.74 -10.57 5.66
C ARG A 153 -19.63 -12.09 5.70
N GLN A 154 -18.55 -12.66 5.17
CA GLN A 154 -18.36 -14.12 5.20
C GLN A 154 -18.16 -14.66 6.63
N GLN A 155 -17.47 -13.91 7.50
CA GLN A 155 -17.32 -14.30 8.90
C GLN A 155 -18.64 -14.24 9.66
N HIS A 156 -19.44 -13.19 9.42
CA HIS A 156 -20.76 -13.06 10.04
C HIS A 156 -21.71 -14.18 9.61
N SER A 157 -21.73 -14.51 8.32
CA SER A 157 -22.55 -15.60 7.79
C SER A 157 -22.18 -16.96 8.37
N LYS A 158 -20.90 -17.23 8.63
CA LYS A 158 -20.46 -18.50 9.23
C LYS A 158 -20.83 -18.60 10.72
N ALA A 159 -20.83 -17.48 11.43
CA ALA A 159 -21.25 -17.41 12.83
C ALA A 159 -22.76 -17.68 13.01
N ASP A 160 -23.61 -17.10 12.14
CA ASP A 160 -25.07 -17.34 12.16
C ASP A 160 -25.41 -18.81 11.86
N SER A 161 -24.75 -19.41 10.86
CA SER A 161 -24.97 -20.82 10.52
C SER A 161 -24.48 -21.78 11.62
N GLY A 162 -23.41 -21.42 12.34
CA GLY A 162 -22.90 -22.23 13.46
C GLY A 162 -23.81 -22.18 14.68
N SER A 163 -24.35 -21.00 15.01
CA SER A 163 -25.29 -20.83 16.13
C SER A 163 -26.62 -21.56 15.91
N SER A 164 -27.06 -21.66 14.66
CA SER A 164 -28.29 -22.35 14.28
C SER A 164 -28.14 -23.88 14.39
N ALA A 165 -26.99 -24.41 13.96
CA ALA A 165 -26.69 -25.84 14.04
C ALA A 165 -26.46 -26.33 15.48
N GLU A 166 -25.90 -25.49 16.36
CA GLU A 166 -25.74 -25.80 17.79
C GLU A 166 -27.10 -25.86 18.51
N SER A 167 -28.06 -25.02 18.10
CA SER A 167 -29.40 -24.96 18.72
C SER A 167 -30.29 -26.15 18.35
N GLU A 168 -30.12 -26.73 17.15
CA GLU A 168 -30.91 -27.90 16.69
C GLU A 168 -30.45 -29.22 17.34
N ASN A 169 -29.19 -29.31 17.78
CA ASN A 169 -28.63 -30.52 18.39
C ASN A 169 -28.84 -30.61 19.91
N THR A 170 -29.44 -29.59 20.53
CA THR A 170 -29.65 -29.52 21.99
C THR A 170 -31.09 -29.87 22.41
N GLN A 171 -31.90 -30.44 21.52
CA GLN A 171 -33.25 -30.88 21.86
C GLN A 171 -33.22 -32.34 22.35
N PRO A 172 -33.55 -32.61 23.63
CA PRO A 172 -33.51 -33.96 24.17
C PRO A 172 -34.62 -34.83 23.54
N PRO A 173 -34.37 -36.13 23.31
CA PRO A 173 -35.40 -37.02 22.81
C PRO A 173 -36.52 -37.15 23.86
N THR A 174 -37.74 -36.81 23.46
CA THR A 174 -38.98 -37.13 24.19
C THR A 174 -39.40 -38.57 23.97
#